data_AF-A0A4R6DKP7-F1
#
_entry.id   AF-A0A4R6DKP7-F1
#
_cell.length_a   1.000
_cell.length_b   1.000
_cell.length_c   1.000
_cell.angle_alpha   90.00
_cell.angle_beta   90.00
_cell.angle_gamma   90.00
#
_symmetry.space_group_name_H-M   'P 1'
#
loop_
_entity.id
_entity.type
_entity.pdbx_description
1 polymer ?
#
loop_
_entity_poly.entity_id
_entity_poly.type
_entity_poly.pdbx_seq_one_letter_code
_entity_poly.pdbx_strand_id
1 'polypeptide(L)'
;MARAPRDRHEPIDLRVADVVLAGTRDLLPVLRAAAVRAGVDASRMRVVGDDDLPEPGETGHAELAVIAIRRPGDDPAFHRAQETAETIEPLLAPNAVQIVVTVSGLTRLAPKVERTLTSEVLHQIGVASHTSGFGRPFRNFRMRLGVTGLRAAGVRVFRVSIGH
;
A
#
# COMPACT_ATOMS: atom_id res chain seq x y z
N MET A 1 -12.10 30.53 -3.24
CA MET A 1 -12.45 29.11 -3.09
C MET A 1 -11.40 28.43 -2.21
N ALA A 2 -11.72 28.24 -0.93
CA ALA A 2 -10.83 27.58 0.02
C ALA A 2 -10.86 26.06 -0.25
N ARG A 3 -9.67 25.45 -0.45
CA ARG A 3 -9.53 24.00 -0.56
C ARG A 3 -9.95 23.36 0.77
N ALA A 4 -10.87 22.40 0.72
CA ALA A 4 -11.27 21.61 1.88
C ALA A 4 -10.03 21.03 2.61
N PRO A 5 -10.02 20.99 3.95
CA PRO A 5 -8.94 20.35 4.69
C PRO A 5 -8.98 18.87 4.31
N ARG A 6 -7.93 18.38 3.64
CA ARG A 6 -7.75 16.96 3.37
C ARG A 6 -7.78 16.23 4.71
N ASP A 7 -8.68 15.28 4.89
CA ASP A 7 -8.77 14.42 6.07
C ASP A 7 -7.37 13.94 6.45
N ARG A 8 -6.91 14.40 7.61
CA ARG A 8 -5.59 14.05 8.12
C ARG A 8 -5.79 12.82 8.97
N HIS A 9 -5.42 11.66 8.44
CA HIS A 9 -5.23 10.48 9.28
C HIS A 9 -4.17 10.77 10.35
N GLU A 10 -4.36 10.21 11.54
CA GLU A 10 -3.36 10.28 12.61
C GLU A 10 -2.10 9.51 12.18
N PRO A 11 -0.90 9.95 12.54
CA PRO A 11 0.32 9.26 12.11
C PRO A 11 0.41 7.85 12.66
N ILE A 12 0.69 6.90 11.78
CA ILE A 12 0.81 5.49 12.14
C ILE A 12 2.21 5.22 12.72
N ASP A 13 2.28 4.79 13.98
CA ASP A 13 3.53 4.27 14.57
C ASP A 13 3.77 2.83 14.11
N LEU A 14 4.60 2.67 13.07
CA LEU A 14 4.88 1.38 12.44
C LEU A 14 5.47 0.31 13.38
N ARG A 15 6.02 0.70 14.54
CA ARG A 15 6.57 -0.25 15.51
C ARG A 15 5.50 -1.01 16.27
N VAL A 16 4.31 -0.42 16.37
CA VAL A 16 3.18 -0.96 17.11
C VAL A 16 1.91 -1.11 16.26
N ALA A 17 1.87 -0.53 15.07
CA ALA A 17 0.72 -0.69 14.18
C ALA A 17 0.60 -2.13 13.68
N ASP A 18 -0.63 -2.65 13.72
CA ASP A 18 -0.99 -3.86 12.98
C ASP A 18 -1.11 -3.49 11.49
N VAL A 19 -0.51 -4.33 10.62
CA VAL A 19 -0.41 -4.05 9.18
C VAL A 19 -0.94 -5.23 8.38
N VAL A 20 -1.81 -4.96 7.42
CA VAL A 20 -2.28 -5.94 6.44
C VAL A 20 -1.56 -5.72 5.11
N LEU A 21 -0.94 -6.78 4.59
CA LEU A 21 -0.40 -6.84 3.22
C LEU A 21 -1.33 -7.72 2.41
N ALA A 22 -2.00 -7.14 1.42
CA ALA A 22 -2.97 -7.85 0.60
C ALA A 22 -2.59 -7.84 -0.88
N GLY A 23 -3.02 -8.85 -1.62
CA GLY A 23 -2.99 -8.81 -3.07
C GLY A 23 -2.39 -10.04 -3.76
N THR A 24 -1.91 -9.85 -4.98
CA THR A 24 -1.47 -10.94 -5.85
C THR A 24 -0.21 -11.60 -5.29
N ARG A 25 -0.21 -12.94 -5.26
CA ARG A 25 0.81 -13.75 -4.58
C ARG A 25 2.27 -13.43 -4.96
N ASP A 26 2.53 -13.07 -6.22
CA ASP A 26 3.87 -12.71 -6.69
C ASP A 26 4.35 -11.32 -6.21
N LEU A 27 3.42 -10.44 -5.81
CA LEU A 27 3.70 -9.10 -5.31
C LEU A 27 3.88 -9.07 -3.77
N LEU A 28 3.31 -10.03 -3.05
CA LEU A 28 3.37 -10.09 -1.58
C LEU A 28 4.81 -10.10 -1.02
N PRO A 29 5.79 -10.83 -1.60
CA PRO A 29 7.18 -10.77 -1.13
C PRO A 29 7.79 -9.36 -1.24
N VAL A 30 7.44 -8.62 -2.30
CA VAL A 30 7.89 -7.24 -2.52
C VAL A 30 7.30 -6.31 -1.47
N LEU A 31 5.99 -6.46 -1.19
CA LEU A 31 5.33 -5.68 -0.15
C LEU A 31 5.91 -5.95 1.24
N ARG A 32 6.09 -7.23 1.58
CA ARG A 32 6.69 -7.64 2.86
C ARG A 32 8.08 -7.07 3.03
N ALA A 33 8.91 -7.15 1.98
CA ALA A 33 10.25 -6.60 2.00
C ALA A 33 10.29 -5.06 2.09
N ALA A 34 9.24 -4.36 1.63
CA ALA A 34 9.10 -2.92 1.80
C ALA A 34 8.65 -2.57 3.23
N ALA A 35 7.66 -3.26 3.77
CA ALA A 35 7.13 -3.06 5.12
C ALA A 35 8.19 -3.29 6.21
N VAL A 36 8.93 -4.41 6.14
CA VAL A 36 10.04 -4.70 7.07
C VAL A 36 11.10 -3.60 7.03
N ARG A 37 11.46 -3.12 5.83
CA ARG A 37 12.42 -2.02 5.69
C ARG A 37 11.90 -0.68 6.18
N ALA A 38 10.59 -0.48 6.18
CA ALA A 38 9.96 0.70 6.76
C ALA A 38 9.92 0.64 8.29
N GLY A 39 10.27 -0.50 8.90
CA GLY A 39 10.30 -0.69 10.35
C GLY A 39 9.03 -1.32 10.93
N VAL A 40 8.17 -1.90 10.08
CA VAL A 40 7.01 -2.68 10.54
C VAL A 40 7.48 -3.96 11.21
N ASP A 41 6.93 -4.26 12.40
CA ASP A 41 7.17 -5.51 13.10
C ASP A 41 6.55 -6.69 12.33
N ALA A 42 7.36 -7.67 11.97
CA ALA A 42 6.90 -8.83 11.20
C ALA A 42 5.90 -9.73 11.94
N SER A 43 5.86 -9.67 13.27
CA SER A 43 4.87 -10.36 14.09
C SER A 43 3.49 -9.68 14.06
N ARG A 44 3.43 -8.41 13.68
CA ARG A 44 2.21 -7.60 13.52
C ARG A 44 1.78 -7.43 12.07
N MET A 45 2.46 -8.14 11.15
CA MET A 45 2.08 -8.18 9.75
C MET A 45 1.20 -9.38 9.46
N ARG A 46 0.01 -9.10 8.93
CA ARG A 46 -0.86 -10.10 8.34
C ARG A 46 -0.70 -10.07 6.82
N VAL A 47 -0.62 -11.23 6.19
CA VAL A 47 -0.52 -11.36 4.74
C VAL A 47 -1.77 -12.08 4.23
N VAL A 48 -2.43 -11.49 3.24
CA VAL A 48 -3.67 -11.99 2.64
C VAL A 48 -3.49 -12.06 1.13
N GLY A 49 -3.51 -13.25 0.54
CA GLY A 49 -3.52 -13.41 -0.92
C GLY A 49 -4.87 -13.10 -1.54
N ASP A 50 -4.90 -12.85 -2.85
CA ASP A 50 -6.14 -12.63 -3.62
C ASP A 50 -7.18 -13.76 -3.47
N ASP A 51 -6.73 -15.00 -3.19
CA ASP A 51 -7.59 -16.17 -3.00
C ASP A 51 -7.91 -16.46 -1.51
N ASP A 52 -7.34 -15.68 -0.59
CA ASP A 52 -7.43 -15.92 0.85
C ASP A 52 -8.55 -15.02 1.42
N LEU A 53 -9.67 -15.63 1.79
CA LEU A 53 -10.75 -14.93 2.49
C LEU A 53 -10.46 -14.91 4.00
N PRO A 54 -10.68 -13.78 4.70
CA PRO A 54 -10.69 -13.78 6.16
C PRO A 54 -11.71 -14.79 6.70
N GLU A 55 -11.44 -15.37 7.87
CA GLU A 55 -12.38 -16.31 8.46
C GLU A 55 -13.68 -15.59 8.86
N PRO A 56 -14.84 -16.27 8.79
CA PRO A 56 -16.10 -15.67 9.21
C PRO A 56 -16.06 -15.24 10.69
N GLY A 57 -16.26 -13.95 10.94
CA GLY A 57 -16.20 -13.37 12.30
C GLY A 57 -14.81 -12.90 12.73
N GLU A 58 -13.81 -13.05 11.86
CA GLU A 58 -12.49 -12.49 12.07
C GLU A 58 -12.55 -10.96 11.99
N THR A 59 -12.03 -10.31 13.03
CA THR A 59 -11.93 -8.85 13.11
C THR A 59 -10.51 -8.46 13.45
N GLY A 60 -10.06 -7.33 12.91
CA GLY A 60 -8.74 -6.79 13.14
C GLY A 60 -8.77 -5.29 13.39
N HIS A 61 -7.62 -4.76 13.80
CA HIS A 61 -7.44 -3.33 14.06
C HIS A 61 -6.25 -2.79 13.27
N ALA A 62 -6.01 -3.32 12.06
CA ALA A 62 -4.88 -2.89 11.26
C ALA A 62 -5.02 -1.42 10.85
N GLU A 63 -4.04 -0.61 11.24
CA GLU A 63 -4.01 0.83 10.96
C GLU A 63 -3.49 1.11 9.54
N LEU A 64 -2.78 0.15 8.94
CA LEU A 64 -2.20 0.25 7.61
C LEU A 64 -2.53 -0.99 6.78
N ALA A 65 -3.07 -0.77 5.58
CA ALA A 65 -3.18 -1.78 4.54
C ALA A 65 -2.27 -1.43 3.36
N VAL A 66 -1.50 -2.39 2.86
CA VAL A 66 -0.77 -2.25 1.59
C VAL A 66 -1.30 -3.31 0.64
N ILE A 67 -1.99 -2.87 -0.40
CA ILE A 67 -2.69 -3.72 -1.37
C ILE A 67 -1.90 -3.69 -2.68
N ALA A 68 -1.45 -4.83 -3.19
CA ALA A 68 -0.77 -4.91 -4.48
C ALA A 68 -1.46 -5.87 -5.44
N ILE A 69 -2.07 -5.32 -6.47
CA ILE A 69 -2.83 -6.08 -7.45
C ILE A 69 -2.16 -6.07 -8.81
N ARG A 70 -2.10 -7.25 -9.43
CA ARG A 70 -1.77 -7.38 -10.84
C ARG A 70 -3.03 -7.15 -11.68
N ARG A 71 -2.93 -6.41 -12.78
CA ARG A 71 -4.03 -6.13 -13.70
C ARG A 71 -4.05 -7.16 -14.82
N PRO A 72 -4.97 -8.13 -14.85
CA PRO A 72 -5.14 -9.03 -15.98
C PRO A 72 -5.89 -8.27 -17.10
N GLY A 73 -5.15 -7.61 -17.99
CA GLY A 73 -5.73 -7.00 -19.19
C GLY A 73 -6.67 -5.81 -18.93
N ASP A 74 -7.91 -5.89 -19.44
CA ASP A 74 -8.89 -4.80 -19.51
C ASP A 74 -9.65 -4.52 -18.21
N ASP A 75 -9.50 -5.38 -17.19
CA ASP A 75 -10.19 -5.20 -15.92
C ASP A 75 -9.68 -3.91 -15.22
N PRO A 76 -10.54 -2.96 -14.83
CA PRO A 76 -10.09 -1.73 -14.19
C PRO A 76 -9.41 -2.07 -12.87
N ALA A 77 -8.11 -1.80 -12.76
CA ALA A 77 -7.38 -2.07 -11.51
C ALA A 77 -8.01 -1.39 -10.27
N PHE A 78 -8.80 -0.34 -10.46
CA PHE A 78 -9.55 0.25 -9.35
C PHE A 78 -10.63 -0.69 -8.80
N HIS A 79 -11.35 -1.42 -9.66
CA HIS A 79 -12.37 -2.38 -9.26
C HIS A 79 -11.76 -3.52 -8.44
N ARG A 80 -10.66 -4.12 -8.93
CA ARG A 80 -9.93 -5.16 -8.20
C ARG A 80 -9.37 -4.66 -6.87
N ALA A 81 -8.84 -3.44 -6.84
CA ALA A 81 -8.34 -2.88 -5.60
C ALA A 81 -9.47 -2.66 -4.58
N GLN A 82 -10.65 -2.28 -5.06
CA GLN A 82 -11.84 -2.13 -4.23
C GLN A 82 -12.34 -3.49 -3.72
N GLU A 83 -12.44 -4.51 -4.58
CA GLU A 83 -12.78 -5.88 -4.16
C GLU A 83 -11.82 -6.42 -3.09
N THR A 84 -10.51 -6.23 -3.28
CA THR A 84 -9.52 -6.60 -2.27
C THR A 84 -9.68 -5.79 -1.00
N ALA A 85 -9.96 -4.48 -1.10
CA ALA A 85 -10.18 -3.60 0.05
C ALA A 85 -11.42 -4.02 0.85
N GLU A 86 -12.54 -4.34 0.18
CA GLU A 86 -13.76 -4.87 0.79
C GLU A 86 -13.50 -6.23 1.45
N THR A 87 -12.72 -7.09 0.81
CA THR A 87 -12.35 -8.40 1.35
C THR A 87 -11.59 -8.27 2.67
N ILE A 88 -10.64 -7.33 2.76
CA ILE A 88 -9.84 -7.14 3.97
C ILE A 88 -10.46 -6.15 4.97
N GLU A 89 -11.56 -5.50 4.64
CA GLU A 89 -12.22 -4.49 5.47
C GLU A 89 -12.45 -4.94 6.93
N PRO A 90 -12.90 -6.19 7.21
CA PRO A 90 -13.07 -6.65 8.60
C PRO A 90 -11.77 -6.64 9.43
N LEU A 91 -10.61 -6.66 8.77
CA LEU A 91 -9.30 -6.67 9.40
C LEU A 91 -8.76 -5.26 9.69
N LEU A 92 -9.37 -4.23 9.11
CA LEU A 92 -8.88 -2.85 9.16
C LEU A 92 -9.54 -2.06 10.29
N ALA A 93 -8.76 -1.15 10.88
CA ALA A 93 -9.31 -0.10 11.72
C ALA A 93 -10.17 0.87 10.88
N PRO A 94 -11.21 1.51 11.46
CA PRO A 94 -12.11 2.41 10.71
C PRO A 94 -11.43 3.57 9.97
N ASN A 95 -10.27 4.00 10.46
CA ASN A 95 -9.49 5.10 9.90
C ASN A 95 -8.22 4.61 9.18
N ALA A 96 -8.09 3.31 8.89
CA ALA A 96 -6.87 2.74 8.35
C ALA A 96 -6.44 3.40 7.03
N VAL A 97 -5.13 3.58 6.87
CA VAL A 97 -4.55 4.06 5.61
C VAL A 97 -4.38 2.89 4.66
N GLN A 98 -4.88 3.03 3.44
CA GLN A 98 -4.73 2.02 2.41
C GLN A 98 -3.76 2.52 1.32
N ILE A 99 -2.68 1.79 1.07
CA ILE A 99 -1.73 2.05 -0.01
C ILE A 99 -1.99 1.02 -1.10
N VAL A 100 -2.52 1.47 -2.24
CA VAL A 100 -2.86 0.62 -3.37
C VAL A 100 -1.77 0.71 -4.44
N VAL A 101 -1.18 -0.43 -4.76
CA VAL A 101 -0.22 -0.65 -5.85
C VAL A 101 -0.94 -1.43 -6.94
N THR A 102 -0.90 -0.93 -8.16
CA THR A 102 -1.39 -1.62 -9.34
C THR A 102 -0.23 -1.89 -10.28
N VAL A 103 -0.10 -3.13 -10.72
CA VAL A 103 0.96 -3.57 -11.64
C VAL A 103 0.30 -4.14 -12.89
N SER A 104 0.64 -3.64 -14.08
CA SER A 104 0.14 -4.23 -15.32
C SER A 104 0.50 -5.72 -15.42
N GLY A 105 -0.43 -6.56 -15.89
CA GLY A 105 -0.20 -7.98 -16.12
C GLY A 105 0.95 -8.26 -17.09
N LEU A 106 1.19 -7.34 -18.04
CA LEU A 106 2.29 -7.40 -19.00
C LEU A 106 3.66 -7.05 -18.37
N THR A 107 3.66 -6.47 -17.18
CA THR A 107 4.89 -6.04 -16.51
C THR A 107 5.55 -7.22 -15.80
N ARG A 108 6.72 -7.62 -16.30
CA ARG A 108 7.60 -8.53 -15.57
C ARG A 108 8.27 -7.79 -14.43
N LEU A 109 8.16 -8.30 -13.20
CA LEU A 109 8.88 -7.80 -12.03
C LEU A 109 10.35 -8.19 -12.15
N ALA A 110 11.10 -7.44 -12.94
CA ALA A 110 12.55 -7.55 -12.94
C ALA A 110 13.12 -6.90 -11.67
N PRO A 111 14.31 -7.32 -11.18
CA PRO A 111 14.88 -6.81 -9.92
C PRO A 111 14.94 -5.28 -9.82
N LYS A 112 15.14 -4.58 -10.95
CA LYS A 112 15.15 -3.12 -11.01
C LYS A 112 13.77 -2.51 -10.74
N VAL A 113 12.71 -3.12 -11.27
CA VAL A 113 11.32 -2.70 -11.05
C VAL A 113 10.92 -2.98 -9.61
N GLU A 114 11.23 -4.17 -9.09
CA GLU A 114 10.96 -4.53 -7.69
C GLU A 114 11.64 -3.57 -6.71
N ARG A 115 12.91 -3.24 -6.93
CA ARG A 115 13.65 -2.28 -6.09
C ARG A 115 13.02 -0.89 -6.12
N THR A 116 12.57 -0.45 -7.29
CA THR A 116 11.93 0.85 -7.46
C THR A 116 10.54 0.87 -6.80
N LEU A 117 9.76 -0.20 -6.96
CA LEU A 117 8.46 -0.37 -6.33
C LEU A 117 8.59 -0.42 -4.81
N THR A 118 9.53 -1.22 -4.28
CA THR A 118 9.85 -1.28 -2.85
C THR A 118 10.16 0.11 -2.30
N SER A 119 10.94 0.91 -3.03
CA SER A 119 11.30 2.26 -2.62
C SER A 119 10.08 3.18 -2.59
N GLU A 120 9.19 3.11 -3.59
CA GLU A 120 7.96 3.91 -3.61
C GLU A 120 6.99 3.50 -2.50
N VAL A 121 6.79 2.20 -2.26
CA VAL A 121 5.95 1.69 -1.16
C VAL A 121 6.50 2.18 0.18
N LEU A 122 7.82 2.07 0.41
CA LEU A 122 8.45 2.58 1.62
C LEU A 122 8.24 4.08 1.80
N HIS A 123 8.28 4.86 0.73
CA HIS A 123 7.96 6.28 0.78
C HIS A 123 6.50 6.54 1.14
N GLN A 124 5.55 5.82 0.56
CA GLN A 124 4.13 5.97 0.89
C GLN A 124 3.84 5.59 2.34
N ILE A 125 4.45 4.52 2.83
CA ILE A 125 4.40 4.11 4.25
C ILE A 125 4.97 5.24 5.13
N GLY A 126 6.16 5.75 4.83
CA GLY A 126 6.76 6.85 5.60
C GLY A 126 5.94 8.15 5.56
N VAL A 127 5.21 8.42 4.47
CA VAL A 127 4.29 9.57 4.40
C VAL A 127 3.00 9.33 5.20
N ALA A 128 2.58 8.07 5.43
CA ALA A 128 1.46 7.72 6.30
C ALA A 128 1.85 7.81 7.79
N SER A 129 3.11 7.52 8.12
CA SER A 129 3.61 7.47 9.50
C SER A 129 4.06 8.78 10.12
N HIS A 130 3.98 9.91 9.39
CA HIS A 130 4.52 11.18 9.90
C HIS A 130 3.48 12.17 10.41
N THR A 131 3.66 12.56 11.68
CA THR A 131 3.02 13.68 12.36
C THR A 131 3.52 14.99 11.78
N SER A 132 2.62 15.76 11.18
CA SER A 132 2.83 17.15 10.74
C SER A 132 3.82 17.39 9.56
N GLY A 133 3.40 18.30 8.67
CA GLY A 133 4.00 18.59 7.36
C GLY A 133 5.42 19.17 7.30
N PHE A 134 6.24 19.02 8.33
CA PHE A 134 7.63 19.50 8.37
C PHE A 134 8.69 18.41 8.13
N GLY A 135 8.30 17.13 8.10
CA GLY A 135 9.21 15.99 7.91
C GLY A 135 8.82 15.04 6.77
N ARG A 136 8.00 15.48 5.80
CA ARG A 136 7.66 14.61 4.66
C ARG A 136 8.94 14.14 4.00
N PRO A 137 9.18 12.82 3.85
CA PRO A 137 10.36 12.33 3.13
C PRO A 137 10.37 12.99 1.76
N PHE A 138 11.34 13.88 1.54
CA PHE A 138 11.45 14.59 0.28
C PHE A 138 11.60 13.56 -0.83
N ARG A 139 10.76 13.62 -1.86
CA ARG A 139 10.97 12.86 -3.09
C ARG A 139 12.26 13.36 -3.73
N ASN A 140 13.36 12.70 -3.43
CA ASN A 140 14.64 12.93 -4.10
C ASN A 140 14.49 12.67 -5.60
N PHE A 141 15.26 13.41 -6.43
CA PHE A 141 15.13 13.41 -7.90
C PHE A 141 15.17 11.99 -8.50
N ARG A 142 16.00 11.11 -7.94
CA ARG A 142 16.06 9.67 -8.27
C ARG A 142 14.73 8.94 -8.05
N MET A 143 14.00 9.28 -7.01
CA MET A 143 12.69 8.71 -6.70
C MET A 143 11.61 9.23 -7.64
N ARG A 144 11.68 10.52 -8.03
CA ARG A 144 10.79 11.09 -9.06
C ARG A 144 11.00 10.40 -10.41
N LEU A 145 12.25 10.17 -10.81
CA LEU A 145 12.59 9.39 -12.00
C LEU A 145 12.15 7.93 -11.88
N GLY A 146 12.29 7.34 -10.68
CA GLY A 146 11.80 6.01 -10.35
C GLY A 146 10.29 5.88 -10.54
N VAL A 147 9.49 6.85 -10.08
CA VAL A 147 8.03 6.88 -10.27
C VAL A 147 7.66 6.99 -11.74
N THR A 148 8.38 7.80 -12.53
CA THR A 148 8.16 7.86 -13.98
C THR A 148 8.51 6.52 -14.64
N GLY A 149 9.60 5.87 -14.21
CA GLY A 149 9.98 4.53 -14.67
C GLY A 149 8.95 3.45 -14.29
N LEU A 150 8.38 3.51 -13.09
CA LEU A 150 7.28 2.66 -12.65
C LEU A 150 6.05 2.85 -13.53
N ARG A 151 5.65 4.11 -13.77
CA ARG A 151 4.51 4.42 -14.64
C ARG A 151 4.71 3.92 -16.08
N ALA A 152 5.91 4.12 -16.63
CA ALA A 152 6.28 3.61 -17.95
C ALA A 152 6.27 2.07 -17.98
N ALA A 153 6.69 1.44 -16.88
CA ALA A 153 6.60 0.00 -16.67
C ALA A 153 5.19 -0.46 -16.24
N GLY A 154 4.14 0.35 -16.38
CA GLY A 154 2.77 -0.06 -16.07
C GLY A 154 2.45 -0.22 -14.59
N VAL A 155 3.27 0.32 -13.68
CA VAL A 155 3.06 0.31 -12.23
C VAL A 155 2.52 1.67 -11.77
N ARG A 156 1.46 1.67 -10.97
CA ARG A 156 0.89 2.87 -10.36
C ARG A 156 0.69 2.65 -8.87
N VAL A 157 1.03 3.65 -8.07
CA VAL A 157 0.89 3.61 -6.61
C VAL A 157 0.03 4.79 -6.18
N PHE A 158 -0.98 4.53 -5.36
CA PHE A 158 -1.92 5.51 -4.84
C PHE A 158 -2.14 5.26 -3.35
N ARG A 159 -2.47 6.31 -2.62
CA ARG A 159 -2.89 6.21 -1.22
C ARG A 159 -4.34 6.62 -1.12
N VAL A 160 -5.15 5.79 -0.50
CA VAL A 160 -6.55 6.02 -0.19
C VAL A 160 -6.66 6.15 1.33
N SER A 161 -7.28 7.23 1.78
CA SER A 161 -7.67 7.41 3.18
C SER A 161 -9.19 7.50 3.16
N ILE A 162 -9.87 6.56 3.79
CA ILE A 162 -11.31 6.63 3.99
C ILE A 162 -11.51 7.48 5.26
N GLY A 163 -11.82 8.75 5.06
CA GLY A 163 -12.27 9.63 6.14
C GLY A 163 -13.77 9.50 6.27
N HIS A 164 -14.24 9.19 7.48
CA HIS A 164 -15.64 9.41 7.86
C HIS A 164 -15.79 10.82 8.45
#